data_AF-A0A7V2UGP6-F1
#
_entry.id   AF-A0A7V2UGP6-F1
#
_cell.length_a   1.000
_cell.length_b   1.000
_cell.length_c   1.000
_cell.angle_alpha   90.00
_cell.angle_beta   90.00
_cell.angle_gamma   90.00
#
_symmetry.space_group_name_H-M   'P 1'
#
loop_
_entity.id
_entity.type
_entity.pdbx_description
1 polymer ?
#
loop_
_entity_poly.entity_id
_entity_poly.type
_entity_poly.pdbx_seq_one_letter_code
_entity_poly.pdbx_strand_id
1 'polypeptide(L)'
;QVNLAARQRMLSQRLALQIVLATQGELSQLAAAEQTLTTFTESQSQLVNTARNLTNGDGQLLRSTYFEPGNVARTVDGFIRHAQDALQFARTPSAGGNAALERMVSSVDGVLQALNAATSAFDQISVAKEASIMKELKGIVGDIQSVAREAKVVSFNAQVIAARAGSVGKEFAVVANTLANISTEVDTLAKKGLALASR
;
A
#
# COMPACT_ATOMS: atom_id res chain seq x y z
N GLN A 1 -2.49 3.71 -2.45
CA GLN A 1 -2.07 2.82 -3.56
C GLN A 1 -3.06 2.83 -4.73
N VAL A 2 -4.37 3.01 -4.45
CA VAL A 2 -5.46 3.29 -5.43
C VAL A 2 -5.10 4.29 -6.56
N ASN A 3 -4.25 5.30 -6.30
CA ASN A 3 -3.85 6.28 -7.31
C ASN A 3 -2.92 5.71 -8.40
N LEU A 4 -2.06 4.73 -8.08
CA LEU A 4 -1.04 4.23 -9.01
C LEU A 4 -1.64 3.31 -10.09
N ALA A 5 -2.60 2.49 -9.71
CA ALA A 5 -3.36 1.61 -10.58
C ALA A 5 -4.28 2.35 -11.56
N ALA A 6 -5.03 3.34 -11.05
CA ALA A 6 -5.87 4.20 -11.87
C ALA A 6 -5.00 4.99 -12.87
N ARG A 7 -3.84 5.48 -12.41
CA ARG A 7 -2.86 6.16 -13.26
C ARG A 7 -2.30 5.24 -14.34
N GLN A 8 -1.88 4.02 -14.02
CA GLN A 8 -1.34 3.06 -14.98
C GLN A 8 -2.36 2.68 -16.06
N ARG A 9 -3.63 2.43 -15.69
CA ARG A 9 -4.71 2.16 -16.65
C ARG A 9 -4.96 3.36 -17.56
N MET A 10 -5.06 4.55 -16.97
CA MET A 10 -5.22 5.80 -17.73
C MET A 10 -4.05 6.02 -18.70
N LEU A 11 -2.81 5.77 -18.26
CA LEU A 11 -1.62 5.89 -19.11
C LEU A 11 -1.64 4.87 -20.26
N SER A 12 -2.02 3.60 -20.02
CA SER A 12 -2.10 2.58 -21.07
C SER A 12 -3.13 2.92 -22.16
N GLN A 13 -4.31 3.40 -21.75
CA GLN A 13 -5.38 3.82 -22.67
C GLN A 13 -5.01 5.09 -23.42
N ARG A 14 -4.45 6.08 -22.71
CA ARG A 14 -3.96 7.33 -23.31
C ARG A 14 -2.87 7.04 -24.34
N LEU A 15 -1.92 6.17 -24.01
CA LEU A 15 -0.86 5.76 -24.92
C LEU A 15 -1.43 5.11 -26.19
N ALA A 16 -2.37 4.18 -26.04
CA ALA A 16 -3.05 3.55 -27.18
C ALA A 16 -3.70 4.57 -28.11
N LEU A 17 -4.47 5.51 -27.54
CA LEU A 17 -5.13 6.55 -28.31
C LEU A 17 -4.14 7.47 -29.03
N GLN A 18 -3.08 7.91 -28.35
CA GLN A 18 -2.08 8.80 -28.93
C GLN A 18 -1.29 8.11 -30.07
N ILE A 19 -1.00 6.82 -29.94
CA ILE A 19 -0.36 6.04 -31.00
C ILE A 19 -1.29 5.91 -32.21
N VAL A 20 -2.57 5.60 -32.01
CA VAL A 20 -3.55 5.54 -33.10
C VAL A 20 -3.61 6.88 -33.83
N LEU A 21 -3.72 8.00 -33.11
CA LEU A 21 -3.75 9.33 -33.72
C LEU A 21 -2.44 9.66 -34.45
N ALA A 22 -1.28 9.31 -33.87
CA ALA A 22 0.01 9.53 -34.50
C ALA A 22 0.13 8.76 -35.83
N THR A 23 -0.38 7.52 -35.90
CA THR A 23 -0.41 6.75 -37.16
C THR A 23 -1.36 7.32 -38.22
N GLN A 24 -2.32 8.17 -37.82
CA GLN A 24 -3.23 8.87 -38.72
C GLN A 24 -2.67 10.21 -39.23
N GLY A 25 -1.45 10.60 -38.83
CA GLY A 25 -0.77 11.81 -39.30
C GLY A 25 -0.72 12.96 -38.29
N GLU A 26 -1.26 12.79 -37.09
CA GLU A 26 -1.18 13.80 -36.02
C GLU A 26 0.20 13.78 -35.35
N LEU A 27 1.19 14.45 -35.96
CA LEU A 27 2.58 14.47 -35.49
C LEU A 27 2.74 15.01 -34.05
N SER A 28 1.83 15.87 -33.59
CA SER A 28 1.80 16.35 -32.20
C SER A 28 1.58 15.22 -31.19
N GLN A 29 0.85 14.17 -31.59
CA GLN A 29 0.53 13.01 -30.76
C GLN A 29 1.71 12.02 -30.67
N LEU A 30 2.61 12.03 -31.65
CA LEU A 30 3.80 11.19 -31.63
C LEU A 30 4.70 11.52 -30.43
N ALA A 31 5.07 12.79 -30.26
CA ALA A 31 5.89 13.22 -29.13
C ALA A 31 5.17 12.99 -27.79
N ALA A 32 3.86 13.22 -27.75
CA ALA A 32 3.06 13.01 -26.55
C ALA A 32 2.93 11.51 -26.17
N ALA A 33 2.87 10.62 -27.16
CA ALA A 33 2.84 9.18 -26.97
C ALA A 33 4.19 8.66 -26.44
N GLU A 34 5.31 9.16 -26.97
CA GLU A 34 6.65 8.82 -26.49
C GLU A 34 6.89 9.21 -25.03
N GLN A 35 6.44 10.40 -24.65
CA GLN A 35 6.48 10.85 -23.27
C GLN A 35 5.62 9.95 -22.37
N THR A 36 4.41 9.62 -22.82
CA THR A 36 3.48 8.76 -22.07
C THR A 36 4.05 7.34 -21.91
N LEU A 37 4.69 6.79 -22.95
CA LEU A 37 5.36 5.50 -22.90
C LEU A 37 6.51 5.50 -21.89
N THR A 38 7.32 6.56 -21.86
CA THR A 38 8.41 6.72 -20.88
C THR A 38 7.86 6.70 -19.46
N THR A 39 6.87 7.56 -19.16
CA THR A 39 6.24 7.61 -17.83
C THR A 39 5.59 6.28 -17.43
N PHE A 40 4.93 5.61 -18.38
CA PHE A 40 4.33 4.30 -18.15
C PHE A 40 5.39 3.25 -17.78
N THR A 41 6.49 3.19 -18.54
CA THR A 41 7.59 2.25 -18.35
C THR A 41 8.32 2.48 -17.03
N GLU A 42 8.61 3.73 -16.68
CA GLU A 42 9.23 4.09 -15.40
C GLU A 42 8.37 3.65 -14.22
N SER A 43 7.07 3.95 -14.27
CA SER A 43 6.15 3.58 -13.21
C SER A 43 5.94 2.06 -13.13
N GLN A 44 6.01 1.33 -14.25
CA GLN A 44 6.00 -0.13 -14.24
C GLN A 44 7.27 -0.71 -13.61
N SER A 45 8.44 -0.15 -13.91
CA SER A 45 9.70 -0.56 -13.28
C SER A 45 9.68 -0.37 -11.77
N GLN A 46 9.12 0.75 -11.29
CA GLN A 46 8.92 0.99 -9.86
C GLN A 46 8.02 -0.06 -9.20
N LEU A 47 6.91 -0.43 -9.86
CA LEU A 47 6.00 -1.46 -9.36
C LEU A 47 6.67 -2.83 -9.28
N VAL A 48 7.39 -3.22 -10.33
CA VAL A 48 8.14 -4.49 -10.37
C VAL A 48 9.22 -4.52 -9.29
N ASN A 49 9.95 -3.43 -9.09
CA ASN A 49 10.96 -3.34 -8.03
C ASN A 49 10.34 -3.42 -6.63
N THR A 50 9.20 -2.76 -6.43
CA THR A 50 8.44 -2.86 -5.18
C THR A 50 8.01 -4.29 -4.92
N ALA A 51 7.48 -4.97 -5.94
CA ALA A 51 7.07 -6.37 -5.85
C ALA A 51 8.25 -7.34 -5.58
N ARG A 52 9.45 -7.03 -6.07
CA ARG A 52 10.66 -7.81 -5.80
C ARG A 52 11.19 -7.62 -4.37
N ASN A 53 11.10 -6.41 -3.86
CA ASN A 53 11.66 -6.02 -2.56
C ASN A 53 10.76 -6.42 -1.37
N LEU A 54 9.49 -6.76 -1.63
CA LEU A 54 8.60 -7.31 -0.61
C LEU A 54 8.96 -8.77 -0.31
N THR A 55 9.75 -8.99 0.74
CA THR A 55 10.23 -10.32 1.19
C THR A 55 9.46 -10.91 2.36
N ASN A 56 8.61 -10.12 3.01
CA ASN A 56 7.75 -10.59 4.10
C ASN A 56 6.66 -11.54 3.57
N GLY A 57 6.00 -12.31 4.44
CA GLY A 57 4.95 -13.27 4.04
C GLY A 57 3.87 -12.69 3.13
N ASP A 58 3.52 -11.41 3.33
CA ASP A 58 2.56 -10.68 2.49
C ASP A 58 3.04 -10.50 1.03
N GLY A 59 4.35 -10.49 0.80
CA GLY A 59 4.96 -10.33 -0.52
C GLY A 59 4.75 -11.53 -1.44
N GLN A 60 4.37 -12.70 -0.92
CA GLN A 60 4.22 -13.92 -1.73
C GLN A 60 3.06 -13.82 -2.72
N LEU A 61 1.92 -13.24 -2.32
CA LEU A 61 0.77 -13.01 -3.21
C LEU A 61 1.11 -12.05 -4.35
N LEU A 62 1.84 -10.98 -4.05
CA LEU A 62 2.24 -10.01 -5.06
C LEU A 62 3.26 -10.62 -6.01
N ARG A 63 4.20 -11.41 -5.46
CA ARG A 63 5.22 -12.09 -6.23
C ARG A 63 4.61 -13.14 -7.16
N SER A 64 3.62 -13.90 -6.71
CA SER A 64 2.92 -14.84 -7.61
C SER A 64 2.20 -14.08 -8.72
N THR A 65 1.43 -13.05 -8.38
CA THR A 65 0.72 -12.19 -9.36
C THR A 65 1.67 -11.57 -10.40
N TYR A 66 2.85 -11.10 -9.98
CA TYR A 66 3.82 -10.43 -10.86
C TYR A 66 4.77 -11.38 -11.59
N PHE A 67 5.06 -12.58 -11.08
CA PHE A 67 6.14 -13.44 -11.59
C PHE A 67 5.75 -14.87 -11.98
N GLU A 68 4.53 -15.36 -11.73
CA GLU A 68 4.09 -16.70 -12.18
C GLU A 68 3.71 -16.79 -13.68
N PRO A 69 3.53 -17.98 -14.28
CA PRO A 69 3.26 -18.11 -15.72
C PRO A 69 1.96 -17.39 -16.13
N GLY A 70 2.05 -16.42 -17.06
CA GLY A 70 0.93 -15.55 -17.46
C GLY A 70 0.85 -14.23 -16.67
N ASN A 71 1.90 -13.89 -15.91
CA ASN A 71 1.94 -12.76 -15.00
C ASN A 71 1.80 -11.35 -15.63
N VAL A 72 1.52 -10.42 -14.72
CA VAL A 72 1.43 -8.99 -14.98
C VAL A 72 2.69 -8.44 -15.66
N ALA A 73 3.88 -8.78 -15.18
CA ALA A 73 5.12 -8.22 -15.72
C ALA A 73 5.29 -8.54 -17.21
N ARG A 74 5.10 -9.81 -17.61
CA ARG A 74 5.23 -10.25 -19.00
C ARG A 74 4.17 -9.60 -19.90
N THR A 75 2.94 -9.48 -19.42
CA THR A 75 1.85 -8.88 -20.20
C THR A 75 2.11 -7.39 -20.43
N VAL A 76 2.55 -6.67 -19.39
CA VAL A 76 2.90 -5.25 -19.51
C VAL A 76 4.15 -5.05 -20.38
N ASP A 77 5.18 -5.88 -20.24
CA ASP A 77 6.38 -5.82 -21.09
C ASP A 77 6.08 -6.16 -22.57
N GLY A 78 5.09 -7.04 -22.81
CA GLY A 78 4.55 -7.30 -24.14
C GLY A 78 3.86 -6.07 -24.73
N PHE A 79 2.98 -5.45 -23.96
CA PHE A 79 2.30 -4.21 -24.35
C PHE A 79 3.30 -3.07 -24.64
N ILE A 80 4.32 -2.89 -23.80
CA ILE A 80 5.39 -1.88 -24.01
C ILE A 80 6.08 -2.10 -25.35
N ARG A 81 6.44 -3.36 -25.68
CA ARG A 81 7.06 -3.69 -26.98
C ARG A 81 6.12 -3.40 -28.14
N HIS A 82 4.85 -3.79 -28.05
CA HIS A 82 3.88 -3.46 -29.10
C HIS A 82 3.66 -1.96 -29.28
N ALA A 83 3.67 -1.19 -28.19
CA ALA A 83 3.60 0.27 -28.24
C ALA A 83 4.85 0.88 -28.90
N GLN A 84 6.04 0.35 -28.63
CA GLN A 84 7.29 0.77 -29.27
C GLN A 84 7.27 0.49 -30.78
N ASP A 85 6.85 -0.71 -31.19
CA ASP A 85 6.74 -1.08 -32.61
C ASP A 85 5.75 -0.18 -33.36
N ALA A 86 4.60 0.10 -32.75
CA ALA A 86 3.59 0.98 -33.32
C ALA A 86 4.05 2.45 -33.40
N LEU A 87 4.80 2.94 -32.40
CA LEU A 87 5.44 4.26 -32.44
C LEU A 87 6.52 4.36 -33.52
N GLN A 88 7.33 3.32 -33.69
CA GLN A 88 8.32 3.28 -34.75
C GLN A 88 7.65 3.35 -36.13
N PHE A 89 6.52 2.67 -36.31
CA PHE A 89 5.72 2.80 -37.53
C PHE A 89 5.16 4.22 -37.71
N ALA A 90 4.63 4.85 -36.67
CA ALA A 90 4.14 6.23 -36.73
C ALA A 90 5.26 7.23 -37.12
N ARG A 91 6.51 6.96 -36.73
CA ARG A 91 7.70 7.73 -37.16
C ARG A 91 8.11 7.46 -38.61
N THR A 92 8.07 6.20 -39.01
CA THR A 92 8.58 5.74 -40.31
C THR A 92 7.62 4.71 -40.89
N PRO A 93 6.66 5.16 -41.73
CA PRO A 93 5.68 4.27 -42.33
C PRO A 93 6.34 3.13 -43.10
N SER A 94 5.91 1.90 -42.83
CA SER A 94 6.42 0.68 -43.46
C SER A 94 5.27 -0.29 -43.75
N ALA A 95 5.49 -1.24 -44.67
CA ALA A 95 4.46 -2.16 -45.14
C ALA A 95 3.85 -3.06 -44.03
N GLY A 96 4.53 -3.20 -42.88
CA GLY A 96 4.06 -3.98 -41.72
C GLY A 96 3.38 -3.17 -40.61
N GLY A 97 3.21 -1.86 -40.79
CA GLY A 97 2.77 -0.94 -39.74
C GLY A 97 1.36 -1.17 -39.20
N ASN A 98 0.40 -1.45 -40.08
CA ASN A 98 -0.98 -1.72 -39.67
C ASN A 98 -1.07 -2.95 -38.76
N ALA A 99 -0.27 -3.99 -39.03
CA ALA A 99 -0.19 -5.17 -38.17
C ALA A 99 0.45 -4.86 -36.80
N ALA A 100 1.39 -3.92 -36.72
CA ALA A 100 1.95 -3.46 -35.45
C ALA A 100 0.90 -2.72 -34.61
N LEU A 101 0.13 -1.83 -35.24
CA LEU A 101 -0.97 -1.12 -34.59
C LEU A 101 -2.08 -2.07 -34.12
N GLU A 102 -2.48 -3.04 -34.94
CA GLU A 102 -3.50 -4.03 -34.58
C GLU A 102 -3.07 -4.87 -33.39
N ARG A 103 -1.81 -5.35 -33.37
CA ARG A 103 -1.24 -6.05 -32.21
C ARG A 103 -1.26 -5.19 -30.96
N MET A 104 -0.85 -3.93 -31.07
CA MET A 104 -0.85 -2.97 -29.97
C MET A 104 -2.26 -2.79 -29.38
N VAL A 105 -3.25 -2.51 -30.22
CA VAL A 105 -4.65 -2.35 -29.81
C VAL A 105 -5.20 -3.63 -29.18
N SER A 106 -4.93 -4.80 -29.79
CA SER A 106 -5.37 -6.09 -29.25
C SER A 106 -4.76 -6.42 -27.87
N SER A 107 -3.59 -5.86 -27.56
CA SER A 107 -2.92 -6.06 -26.27
C SER A 107 -3.42 -5.14 -25.14
N VAL A 108 -4.27 -4.15 -25.46
CA VAL A 108 -4.83 -3.19 -24.47
C VAL A 108 -5.66 -3.91 -23.41
N ASP A 109 -6.55 -4.82 -23.80
CA ASP A 109 -7.39 -5.54 -22.84
C ASP A 109 -6.55 -6.43 -21.91
N GLY A 110 -5.53 -7.08 -22.47
CA GLY A 110 -4.57 -7.88 -21.70
C GLY A 110 -3.83 -7.05 -20.66
N VAL A 111 -3.31 -5.87 -21.05
CA VAL A 111 -2.60 -4.99 -20.11
C VAL A 111 -3.54 -4.43 -19.04
N LEU A 112 -4.79 -4.10 -19.38
CA LEU A 112 -5.78 -3.64 -18.41
C LEU A 112 -6.13 -4.73 -17.38
N GLN A 113 -6.30 -5.97 -17.82
CA GLN A 113 -6.51 -7.11 -16.91
C GLN A 113 -5.30 -7.34 -16.00
N ALA A 114 -4.09 -7.31 -16.56
CA ALA A 114 -2.85 -7.43 -15.79
C ALA A 114 -2.72 -6.33 -14.74
N LEU A 115 -2.96 -5.07 -15.11
CA LEU A 115 -2.90 -3.94 -14.19
C LEU A 115 -3.97 -4.04 -13.09
N ASN A 116 -5.18 -4.53 -13.40
CA ASN A 116 -6.21 -4.79 -12.40
C ASN A 116 -5.78 -5.88 -11.41
N ALA A 117 -5.22 -7.00 -11.89
CA ALA A 117 -4.73 -8.08 -11.04
C ALA A 117 -3.63 -7.59 -10.09
N ALA A 118 -2.66 -6.82 -10.61
CA ALA A 118 -1.63 -6.17 -9.80
C ALA A 118 -2.22 -5.30 -8.70
N THR A 119 -3.21 -4.48 -9.06
CA THR A 119 -3.89 -3.57 -8.12
C THR A 119 -4.55 -4.35 -6.99
N SER A 120 -5.33 -5.37 -7.33
CA SER A 120 -6.00 -6.20 -6.33
C SER A 120 -5.01 -6.90 -5.40
N ALA A 121 -3.85 -7.32 -5.89
CA ALA A 121 -2.80 -7.90 -5.04
C ALA A 121 -2.21 -6.87 -4.06
N PHE A 122 -1.93 -5.65 -4.52
CA PHE A 122 -1.44 -4.55 -3.67
C PHE A 122 -2.47 -4.11 -2.62
N ASP A 123 -3.74 -4.02 -2.99
CA ASP A 123 -4.81 -3.63 -2.08
C ASP A 123 -5.03 -4.71 -1.01
N GLN A 124 -5.01 -5.99 -1.38
CA GLN A 124 -5.08 -7.10 -0.41
C GLN A 124 -3.96 -7.05 0.62
N ILE A 125 -2.72 -6.78 0.18
CA ILE A 125 -1.57 -6.64 1.07
C ILE A 125 -1.72 -5.43 1.99
N SER A 126 -2.20 -4.29 1.45
CA SER A 126 -2.40 -3.08 2.25
C SER A 126 -3.44 -3.31 3.35
N VAL A 127 -4.57 -3.93 3.01
CA VAL A 127 -5.62 -4.28 3.97
C VAL A 127 -5.12 -5.28 5.02
N ALA A 128 -4.39 -6.32 4.59
CA ALA A 128 -3.82 -7.31 5.50
C ALA A 128 -2.82 -6.67 6.48
N LYS A 129 -1.95 -5.79 5.97
CA LYS A 129 -0.98 -5.07 6.78
C LYS A 129 -1.63 -4.12 7.77
N GLU A 130 -2.63 -3.35 7.33
CA GLU A 130 -3.42 -2.48 8.22
C GLU A 130 -4.11 -3.29 9.32
N ALA A 131 -4.73 -4.43 8.97
CA ALA A 131 -5.34 -5.31 9.95
C ALA A 131 -4.32 -5.88 10.95
N SER A 132 -3.12 -6.26 10.49
CA SER A 132 -2.04 -6.75 11.36
C SER A 132 -1.56 -5.67 12.33
N ILE A 133 -1.30 -4.45 11.84
CA ILE A 133 -0.90 -3.31 12.67
C ILE A 133 -1.98 -3.01 13.71
N MET A 134 -3.25 -3.00 13.32
CA MET A 134 -4.36 -2.77 14.25
C MET A 134 -4.49 -3.88 15.30
N LYS A 135 -4.20 -5.12 14.95
CA LYS A 135 -4.16 -6.24 15.90
C LYS A 135 -3.03 -6.07 16.91
N GLU A 136 -1.82 -5.73 16.46
CA GLU A 136 -0.68 -5.48 17.34
C GLU A 136 -0.93 -4.29 18.28
N LEU A 137 -1.46 -3.18 17.75
CA LEU A 137 -1.83 -2.02 18.56
C LEU A 137 -2.87 -2.38 19.63
N LYS A 138 -3.88 -3.18 19.30
CA LYS A 138 -4.86 -3.69 20.28
C LYS A 138 -4.18 -4.54 21.36
N GLY A 139 -3.22 -5.38 21.00
CA GLY A 139 -2.42 -6.18 21.94
C GLY A 139 -1.66 -5.29 22.92
N ILE A 140 -0.88 -4.33 22.41
CA ILE A 140 -0.10 -3.38 23.22
C ILE A 140 -1.01 -2.59 24.17
N VAL A 141 -2.15 -2.10 23.68
CA VAL A 141 -3.13 -1.40 24.53
C VAL A 141 -3.65 -2.32 25.63
N GLY A 142 -3.97 -3.57 25.31
CA GLY A 142 -4.36 -4.57 26.30
C GLY A 142 -3.31 -4.79 27.38
N ASP A 143 -2.03 -4.88 27.00
CA ASP A 143 -0.92 -5.03 27.94
C ASP A 143 -0.78 -3.80 28.85
N ILE A 144 -0.88 -2.59 28.30
CA ILE A 144 -0.86 -1.33 29.06
C ILE A 144 -2.00 -1.30 30.09
N GLN A 145 -3.20 -1.74 29.69
CA GLN A 145 -4.35 -1.79 30.60
C GLN A 145 -4.16 -2.81 31.72
N SER A 146 -3.55 -3.95 31.41
CA SER A 146 -3.22 -4.97 32.42
C SER A 146 -2.24 -4.42 33.46
N VAL A 147 -1.15 -3.79 33.00
CA VAL A 147 -0.15 -3.14 33.88
C VAL A 147 -0.78 -2.02 34.71
N ALA A 148 -1.62 -1.18 34.09
CA ALA A 148 -2.33 -0.13 34.82
C ALA A 148 -3.22 -0.72 35.92
N ARG A 149 -3.97 -1.78 35.63
CA ARG A 149 -4.83 -2.46 36.62
C ARG A 149 -4.02 -3.05 37.77
N GLU A 150 -2.89 -3.69 37.48
CA GLU A 150 -1.99 -4.24 38.49
C GLU A 150 -1.42 -3.13 39.39
N ALA A 151 -0.93 -2.03 38.80
CA ALA A 151 -0.47 -0.86 39.52
C ALA A 151 -1.57 -0.24 40.41
N LYS A 152 -2.83 -0.27 39.95
CA LYS A 152 -3.99 0.18 40.75
C LYS A 152 -4.20 -0.69 41.98
N VAL A 153 -4.13 -2.02 41.84
CA VAL A 153 -4.24 -2.94 42.98
C VAL A 153 -3.10 -2.73 43.98
N VAL A 154 -1.86 -2.60 43.49
CA VAL A 154 -0.69 -2.34 44.34
C VAL A 154 -0.84 -1.01 45.09
N SER A 155 -1.23 0.06 44.40
CA SER A 155 -1.48 1.37 45.01
C SER A 155 -2.57 1.31 46.07
N PHE A 156 -3.64 0.55 45.84
CA PHE A 156 -4.71 0.36 46.81
C PHE A 156 -4.24 -0.39 48.05
N ASN A 157 -3.49 -1.48 47.87
CA ASN A 157 -2.91 -2.22 48.99
C ASN A 157 -1.96 -1.35 49.82
N ALA A 158 -1.14 -0.52 49.15
CA ALA A 158 -0.27 0.44 49.81
C ALA A 158 -1.05 1.50 50.61
N GLN A 159 -2.17 2.00 50.09
CA GLN A 159 -3.07 2.91 50.82
C GLN A 159 -3.65 2.25 52.08
N VAL A 160 -4.08 0.99 52.00
CA VAL A 160 -4.60 0.24 53.16
C VAL A 160 -3.53 0.06 54.23
N ILE A 161 -2.30 -0.29 53.83
CA ILE A 161 -1.17 -0.44 54.77
C ILE A 161 -0.81 0.90 55.40
N ALA A 162 -0.76 1.97 54.60
CA ALA A 162 -0.50 3.32 55.09
C ALA A 162 -1.55 3.79 56.11
N ALA A 163 -2.84 3.52 55.86
CA ALA A 163 -3.91 3.82 56.79
C ALA A 163 -3.77 3.02 58.11
N ARG A 164 -3.39 1.74 58.04
CA ARG A 164 -3.13 0.91 59.23
C ARG A 164 -1.94 1.38 60.05
N ALA A 165 -0.91 1.93 59.41
CA ALA A 165 0.27 2.48 60.08
C ALA A 165 0.02 3.84 60.77
N GLY A 166 -1.18 4.41 60.62
CA GLY A 166 -1.59 5.64 61.30
C GLY A 166 -0.70 6.83 60.93
N SER A 167 -0.10 7.48 61.93
CA SER A 167 0.74 8.68 61.73
C SER A 167 2.01 8.39 60.91
N VAL A 168 2.58 7.19 61.03
CA VAL A 168 3.83 6.79 60.36
C VAL A 168 3.60 6.51 58.87
N GLY A 169 2.38 6.18 58.46
CA GLY A 169 2.03 5.86 57.08
C GLY A 169 1.69 7.04 56.18
N LYS A 170 1.64 8.27 56.70
CA LYS A 170 1.14 9.45 55.94
C LYS A 170 1.90 9.71 54.63
N GLU A 171 3.22 9.63 54.64
CA GLU A 171 4.04 9.86 53.44
C GLU A 171 3.83 8.75 52.40
N PHE A 172 3.74 7.49 52.85
CA PHE A 172 3.40 6.36 51.99
C PHE A 172 2.00 6.47 51.37
N ALA A 173 1.02 7.01 52.10
CA ALA A 173 -0.33 7.24 51.57
C ALA A 173 -0.33 8.20 50.38
N VAL A 174 0.48 9.26 50.43
CA VAL A 174 0.59 10.26 49.34
C VAL A 174 1.18 9.63 48.08
N VAL A 175 2.26 8.85 48.23
CA VAL A 175 2.87 8.12 47.10
C VAL A 175 1.90 7.13 46.49
N ALA A 176 1.21 6.35 47.32
CA ALA A 176 0.21 5.38 46.87
C ALA A 176 -0.97 6.04 46.16
N ASN A 177 -1.45 7.20 46.63
CA ASN A 177 -2.50 7.96 45.95
C ASN A 177 -2.04 8.50 44.59
N THR A 178 -0.80 8.99 44.51
CA THR A 178 -0.23 9.48 43.24
C THR A 178 -0.11 8.34 42.22
N LEU A 179 0.35 7.16 42.65
CA LEU A 179 0.44 5.98 41.77
C LEU A 179 -0.95 5.52 41.26
N ALA A 180 -1.98 5.56 42.10
CA ALA A 180 -3.35 5.22 41.72
C ALA A 180 -3.90 6.17 40.63
N ASN A 181 -3.58 7.46 40.75
CA ASN A 181 -3.97 8.48 39.77
C ASN A 181 -3.25 8.26 38.43
N ILE A 182 -1.92 8.06 38.46
CA ILE A 182 -1.12 7.77 37.26
C ILE A 182 -1.67 6.53 36.53
N SER A 183 -1.92 5.44 37.27
CA SER A 183 -2.49 4.21 36.71
C SER A 183 -3.83 4.47 36.00
N THR A 184 -4.70 5.27 36.61
CA THR A 184 -6.02 5.61 36.03
C THR A 184 -5.88 6.48 34.78
N GLU A 185 -4.91 7.40 34.76
CA GLU A 185 -4.61 8.23 33.61
C GLU A 185 -4.04 7.41 32.44
N VAL A 186 -3.12 6.48 32.72
CA VAL A 186 -2.55 5.56 31.73
C VAL A 186 -3.64 4.71 31.05
N ASP A 187 -4.56 4.11 31.81
CA ASP A 187 -5.70 3.36 31.23
C ASP A 187 -6.59 4.25 30.34
N THR A 188 -6.82 5.50 30.77
CA THR A 188 -7.63 6.45 30.01
C THR A 188 -6.96 6.85 28.69
N LEU A 189 -5.66 7.13 28.73
CA LEU A 189 -4.87 7.48 27.54
C LEU A 189 -4.78 6.30 26.57
N ALA A 190 -4.59 5.08 27.07
CA ALA A 190 -4.55 3.87 26.25
C ALA A 190 -5.86 3.66 25.47
N LYS A 191 -7.02 3.84 26.14
CA LYS A 191 -8.35 3.77 25.50
C LYS A 191 -8.54 4.85 24.42
N LYS A 192 -8.12 6.09 24.71
CA LYS A 192 -8.20 7.20 23.73
C LYS A 192 -7.32 6.93 22.51
N GLY A 193 -6.10 6.44 22.71
CA GLY A 193 -5.18 6.08 21.64
C GLY A 193 -5.77 5.03 20.70
N LEU A 194 -6.38 3.98 21.27
CA LEU A 194 -7.04 2.94 20.48
C LEU A 194 -8.24 3.48 19.68
N ALA A 195 -9.07 4.32 20.29
CA ALA A 195 -10.24 4.91 19.63
C ALA A 195 -9.85 5.80 18.45
N LEU A 196 -8.74 6.54 18.57
CA LEU A 196 -8.18 7.35 17.48
C LEU A 196 -7.58 6.49 16.37
N ALA A 197 -6.89 5.39 16.71
CA ALA A 197 -6.32 4.47 15.73
C ALA A 197 -7.38 3.67 14.95
N SER A 198 -8.59 3.53 15.51
CA SER A 198 -9.71 2.85 14.86
C SER A 198 -10.61 3.72 13.98
N ARG A 199 -10.32 5.02 13.86
CA ARG A 199 -11.03 5.98 13.00
C ARG A 199 -10.31 6.13 11.66
#